data_AF-A0A6I6AL01-F1
#
_entry.id   AF-A0A6I6AL01-F1
#
_cell.length_a   1.000
_cell.length_b   1.000
_cell.length_c   1.000
_cell.angle_alpha   90.00
_cell.angle_beta   90.00
_cell.angle_gamma   90.00
#
_symmetry.space_group_name_H-M   'P 1'
#
loop_
_entity.id
_entity.type
_entity.pdbx_description
1 polymer ?
#
loop_
_entity_poly.entity_id
_entity_poly.type
_entity_poly.pdbx_seq_one_letter_code
_entity_poly.pdbx_strand_id
1 'polypeptide(L)'
;MNSFQYHALIVDDEPSLRQLLARALSKVGIRCDTAENGMAALDMCQRHTYDLVIVDLKMPQMNGHALCLQLIQRQDQRPEICVLTGIMQDLIDEDLRKRGIKHLYRKPVDYKEFSQNMLEILKKSAAAHTKDSKPIQTASAAATPSSSKHNVVVLSPDTSFCHRIVLASAESPLDVIIALSTDHLLEIVNEKRVDLLIIDQEISGFLRGNQIVERLHADLINIPAFLRGSRDSIERLNIDNCQGVERTIEEDTNETEILNMAYGFMSRLSHHCLMIDSAARRLVTEFSDVPPIPHVLTRLAEHAARSSLEISIPQLVSEIETDSRLTSELIKVANSSQVAASSKQKDLKGIVTLLGPRQAIAICLSLGLRTVHSKLMKPWAEEFRHWYLKRTSLIAATAESVARYYDSVPPETAYLLGILQDIGILVLAEHYGEVYFERVVKRVRNIPTLQFTTSENMVTNTDHGMVSAAVLQSWSFPFSIVQPVYAHHKDDSDMNLPIMTQGLVRCMRVAEAFAEMCDQPVPQRILKVNQLLSEYYDKGRMDSQDVFLTAIEKTNKMTEVLHTPPLSSDELEKIVSQLRESDPKHS
;
A
#
# COMPACT_ATOMS: atom_id res chain seq x y z
N MET A 1 -15.83 49.42 -20.14
CA MET A 1 -15.74 47.99 -19.78
C MET A 1 -16.45 47.83 -18.45
N ASN A 2 -17.52 47.02 -18.38
CA ASN A 2 -18.19 46.76 -17.11
C ASN A 2 -17.23 46.02 -16.18
N SER A 3 -16.91 46.62 -15.03
CA SER A 3 -16.20 45.95 -13.95
C SER A 3 -17.18 44.97 -13.30
N PHE A 4 -16.95 43.67 -13.42
CA PHE A 4 -17.71 42.66 -12.68
C PHE A 4 -17.27 42.69 -11.21
N GLN A 5 -18.23 42.79 -10.30
CA GLN A 5 -17.97 42.97 -8.86
C GLN A 5 -17.93 41.64 -8.09
N TYR A 6 -18.55 40.59 -8.63
CA TYR A 6 -18.65 39.27 -7.99
C TYR A 6 -18.37 38.16 -9.00
N HIS A 7 -17.86 37.02 -8.51
CA HIS A 7 -17.52 35.84 -9.29
C HIS A 7 -18.33 34.62 -8.86
N ALA A 8 -19.00 33.96 -9.80
CA ALA A 8 -19.86 32.81 -9.54
C ALA A 8 -19.45 31.58 -10.35
N LEU A 9 -19.66 30.39 -9.79
CA LEU A 9 -19.53 29.11 -10.46
C LEU A 9 -20.91 28.46 -10.64
N ILE A 10 -21.24 28.06 -11.86
CA ILE A 10 -22.49 27.37 -12.18
C ILE A 10 -22.18 25.90 -12.49
N VAL A 11 -22.82 24.98 -11.77
CA VAL A 11 -22.58 23.53 -11.87
C VAL A 11 -23.89 22.84 -12.22
N ASP A 12 -23.99 22.38 -13.46
CA ASP A 12 -25.18 21.75 -14.02
C ASP A 12 -24.75 20.91 -15.25
N ASP A 13 -25.30 19.70 -15.41
CA ASP A 13 -24.91 18.81 -16.50
C ASP A 13 -25.54 19.22 -17.84
N GLU A 14 -26.57 20.08 -17.83
CA GLU A 14 -27.26 20.55 -19.03
C GLU A 14 -26.57 21.82 -19.61
N PRO A 15 -25.90 21.74 -20.77
CA PRO A 15 -25.13 22.87 -21.32
C PRO A 15 -25.99 24.10 -21.62
N SER A 16 -27.21 23.88 -22.11
CA SER A 16 -28.18 24.94 -22.42
C SER A 16 -28.56 25.75 -21.20
N LEU A 17 -28.75 25.08 -20.06
CA LEU A 17 -29.11 25.69 -18.80
C LEU A 17 -27.95 26.48 -18.19
N ARG A 18 -26.73 25.92 -18.21
CA ARG A 18 -25.51 26.63 -17.80
C ARG A 18 -25.33 27.94 -18.55
N GLN A 19 -25.48 27.92 -19.88
CA GLN A 19 -25.35 29.13 -20.70
C GLN A 19 -26.44 30.16 -20.40
N LEU A 20 -27.68 29.71 -20.18
CA LEU A 20 -28.80 30.58 -19.85
C LEU A 20 -28.60 31.29 -18.50
N LEU A 21 -28.22 30.54 -17.46
CA LEU A 21 -27.90 31.06 -16.13
C LEU A 21 -26.71 32.02 -16.17
N ALA A 22 -25.64 31.67 -16.85
CA ALA A 22 -24.45 32.52 -16.99
C ALA A 22 -24.80 33.86 -17.65
N ARG A 23 -25.62 33.84 -18.72
CA ARG A 23 -26.10 35.06 -19.38
C ARG A 23 -27.00 35.92 -18.48
N ALA A 24 -27.85 35.30 -17.68
CA ALA A 24 -28.73 36.02 -16.74
C ALA A 24 -27.91 36.72 -15.64
N LEU A 25 -26.97 36.01 -15.02
CA LEU A 25 -26.10 36.55 -13.96
C LEU A 25 -25.12 37.62 -14.48
N SER A 26 -24.60 37.45 -15.70
CA SER A 26 -23.73 38.46 -16.34
C SER A 26 -24.44 39.79 -16.56
N LYS A 27 -25.75 39.78 -16.86
CA LYS A 27 -26.55 41.02 -17.04
C LYS A 27 -26.70 41.84 -15.77
N VAL A 28 -26.57 41.21 -14.60
CA VAL A 28 -26.63 41.89 -13.29
C VAL A 28 -25.23 42.17 -12.71
N GLY A 29 -24.16 41.96 -13.48
CA GLY A 29 -22.80 42.32 -13.09
C GLY A 29 -22.01 41.24 -12.34
N ILE A 30 -22.44 39.98 -12.41
CA ILE A 30 -21.73 38.83 -11.85
C ILE A 30 -20.98 38.11 -12.97
N ARG A 31 -19.66 37.92 -12.82
CA ARG A 31 -18.86 37.09 -13.74
C ARG A 31 -19.16 35.62 -13.44
N CYS A 32 -19.32 34.78 -14.46
CA CYS A 32 -19.63 33.37 -14.29
C CYS A 32 -18.63 32.46 -14.99
N ASP A 33 -18.13 31.48 -14.25
CA ASP A 33 -17.50 30.28 -14.79
C ASP A 33 -18.51 29.11 -14.72
N THR A 34 -18.30 28.06 -15.51
CA THR A 34 -19.24 26.93 -15.61
C THR A 34 -18.52 25.59 -15.52
N ALA A 35 -19.06 24.66 -14.72
CA ALA A 35 -18.59 23.28 -14.61
C ALA A 35 -19.72 22.31 -15.00
N GLU A 36 -19.39 21.16 -15.59
CA GLU A 36 -20.38 20.19 -16.08
C GLU A 36 -20.73 19.10 -15.09
N ASN A 37 -19.95 18.97 -14.01
CA ASN A 37 -20.14 18.00 -12.96
C ASN A 37 -19.49 18.49 -11.66
N GLY A 38 -19.72 17.78 -10.56
CA GLY A 38 -19.20 18.14 -9.25
C GLY A 38 -17.66 18.09 -9.14
N MET A 39 -17.00 17.20 -9.88
CA MET A 39 -15.54 17.07 -9.83
C MET A 39 -14.84 18.26 -10.50
N ALA A 40 -15.29 18.65 -11.69
CA ALA A 40 -14.80 19.85 -12.38
C ALA A 40 -15.05 21.10 -11.53
N ALA A 41 -16.19 21.17 -10.83
CA ALA A 41 -16.46 22.26 -9.90
C ALA A 41 -15.51 22.29 -8.70
N LEU A 42 -15.16 21.14 -8.13
CA LEU A 42 -14.21 21.06 -7.01
C LEU A 42 -12.79 21.49 -7.42
N ASP A 43 -12.31 21.03 -8.57
CA ASP A 43 -11.01 21.43 -9.13
C ASP A 43 -10.98 22.94 -9.41
N MET A 44 -12.04 23.49 -9.97
CA MET A 44 -12.17 24.94 -10.19
C MET A 44 -12.20 25.72 -8.87
N CYS A 45 -12.87 25.22 -7.83
CA CYS A 45 -12.88 25.82 -6.49
C CYS A 45 -11.55 25.66 -5.72
N GLN A 46 -10.64 24.79 -6.16
CA GLN A 46 -9.26 24.73 -5.64
C GLN A 46 -8.37 25.79 -6.29
N ARG A 47 -8.61 26.10 -7.57
CA ARG A 47 -7.76 27.02 -8.36
C ARG A 47 -8.25 28.47 -8.34
N HIS A 48 -9.54 28.67 -8.09
CA HIS A 48 -10.20 29.97 -8.11
C HIS A 48 -11.09 30.15 -6.89
N THR A 49 -11.21 31.40 -6.44
CA THR A 49 -12.19 31.79 -5.42
C THR A 49 -13.48 32.27 -6.10
N TYR A 50 -14.61 31.89 -5.50
CA TYR A 50 -15.94 32.27 -5.95
C TYR A 50 -16.69 32.90 -4.77
N ASP A 51 -17.52 33.88 -5.07
CA ASP A 51 -18.45 34.48 -4.11
C ASP A 51 -19.76 33.67 -4.04
N LEU A 52 -20.12 32.98 -5.13
CA LEU A 52 -21.35 32.20 -5.26
C LEU A 52 -21.09 30.89 -6.03
N VAL A 53 -21.64 29.78 -5.54
CA VAL A 53 -21.72 28.52 -6.29
C VAL A 53 -23.17 28.12 -6.44
N ILE A 54 -23.63 27.93 -7.68
CA ILE A 54 -24.98 27.45 -8.01
C ILE A 54 -24.87 25.99 -8.45
N VAL A 55 -25.58 25.10 -7.79
CA VAL A 55 -25.46 23.64 -7.97
C VAL A 55 -26.81 23.01 -8.28
N ASP A 56 -26.89 22.21 -9.36
CA ASP A 56 -27.97 21.24 -9.52
C ASP A 56 -27.69 19.96 -8.73
N LEU A 57 -28.69 19.41 -8.05
CA LEU A 57 -28.53 18.19 -7.28
C LEU A 57 -28.47 16.94 -8.16
N LYS A 58 -29.12 16.97 -9.33
CA LYS A 58 -29.18 15.83 -10.25
C LYS A 58 -28.18 16.02 -11.39
N MET A 59 -26.97 15.49 -11.22
CA MET A 59 -25.94 15.46 -12.27
C MET A 59 -25.34 14.04 -12.36
N PRO A 60 -24.84 13.60 -13.54
CA PRO A 60 -24.04 12.39 -13.69
C PRO A 60 -22.70 12.48 -12.94
N GLN A 61 -22.09 11.33 -12.64
CA GLN A 61 -20.77 11.16 -12.00
C GLN A 61 -20.69 11.55 -10.51
N MET A 62 -21.20 12.72 -10.12
CA MET A 62 -21.26 13.16 -8.71
C MET A 62 -22.56 13.93 -8.47
N ASN A 63 -23.36 13.54 -7.48
CA ASN A 63 -24.58 14.29 -7.16
C ASN A 63 -24.22 15.67 -6.57
N GLY A 64 -25.03 16.69 -6.84
CA GLY A 64 -24.77 18.05 -6.35
C GLY A 64 -24.86 18.20 -4.83
N HIS A 65 -25.45 17.24 -4.13
CA HIS A 65 -25.51 17.20 -2.67
C HIS A 65 -24.12 16.94 -2.07
N ALA A 66 -23.37 15.97 -2.60
CA ALA A 66 -21.99 15.70 -2.21
C ALA A 66 -21.07 16.92 -2.44
N LEU A 67 -21.30 17.68 -3.52
CA LEU A 67 -20.55 18.90 -3.81
C LEU A 67 -20.84 19.96 -2.76
N CYS A 68 -22.11 20.14 -2.40
CA CYS A 68 -22.51 21.04 -1.33
C CYS A 68 -21.82 20.69 -0.01
N LEU A 69 -21.76 19.41 0.38
CA LEU A 69 -21.10 18.98 1.62
C LEU A 69 -19.60 19.31 1.63
N GLN A 70 -18.90 19.05 0.52
CA GLN A 70 -17.48 19.37 0.38
C GLN A 70 -17.22 20.88 0.46
N LEU A 71 -18.08 21.70 -0.16
CA LEU A 71 -17.96 23.16 -0.12
C LEU A 71 -18.25 23.75 1.27
N ILE A 72 -19.15 23.13 2.05
CA ILE A 72 -19.48 23.54 3.42
C ILE A 72 -18.29 23.37 4.37
N GLN A 73 -17.43 22.36 4.14
CA GLN A 73 -16.31 22.02 5.02
C GLN A 73 -15.09 22.95 4.88
N ARG A 74 -15.07 23.86 3.89
CA ARG A 74 -13.94 24.78 3.66
C ARG A 74 -14.04 25.98 4.61
N GLN A 75 -13.06 26.15 5.51
CA GLN A 75 -13.09 27.18 6.57
C GLN A 75 -12.62 28.58 6.14
N ASP A 76 -11.74 28.72 5.14
CA ASP A 76 -11.02 30.00 4.92
C ASP A 76 -11.61 30.97 3.89
N GLN A 77 -12.63 30.58 3.11
CA GLN A 77 -13.42 31.47 2.25
C GLN A 77 -14.58 30.68 1.63
N ARG A 78 -15.66 30.53 2.39
CA ARG A 78 -16.83 29.76 1.93
C ARG A 78 -17.67 30.63 0.98
N PRO A 79 -17.86 30.22 -0.29
CA PRO A 79 -18.81 30.90 -1.18
C PRO A 79 -20.23 30.79 -0.62
N GLU A 80 -21.10 31.73 -0.99
CA GLU A 80 -22.54 31.49 -0.86
C GLU A 80 -22.93 30.29 -1.73
N ILE A 81 -23.65 29.32 -1.17
CA ILE A 81 -24.06 28.11 -1.89
C ILE A 81 -25.55 28.20 -2.17
N CYS A 82 -25.90 28.11 -3.46
CA CYS A 82 -27.27 28.08 -3.94
C CYS A 82 -27.55 26.76 -4.63
N VAL A 83 -28.58 26.05 -4.17
CA VAL A 83 -29.06 24.83 -4.81
C VAL A 83 -30.22 25.18 -5.74
N LEU A 84 -30.13 24.79 -7.01
CA LEU A 84 -31.18 24.98 -8.02
C LEU A 84 -31.51 23.64 -8.68
N THR A 85 -32.60 22.99 -8.27
CA THR A 85 -32.89 21.58 -8.62
C THR A 85 -34.31 21.36 -9.14
N GLY A 86 -34.48 20.39 -10.04
CA GLY A 86 -35.80 19.90 -10.49
C GLY A 86 -36.41 18.81 -9.58
N ILE A 87 -35.64 18.27 -8.64
CA ILE A 87 -36.06 17.23 -7.69
C ILE A 87 -35.99 17.80 -6.28
N MET A 88 -37.06 17.64 -5.51
CA MET A 88 -37.00 17.80 -4.05
C MET A 88 -37.49 16.52 -3.38
N GLN A 89 -36.71 16.06 -2.42
CA GLN A 89 -37.15 15.11 -1.40
C GLN A 89 -37.05 15.87 -0.08
N ASP A 90 -38.11 15.84 0.74
CA ASP A 90 -38.21 16.66 1.95
C ASP A 90 -37.01 16.45 2.90
N LEU A 91 -36.44 15.25 2.91
CA LEU A 91 -35.26 14.87 3.70
C LEU A 91 -33.96 15.55 3.23
N ILE A 92 -33.78 15.77 1.92
CA ILE A 92 -32.58 16.42 1.35
C ILE A 92 -32.60 17.93 1.64
N ASP A 93 -33.79 18.54 1.54
CA ASP A 93 -33.97 19.95 1.82
C ASP A 93 -33.73 20.27 3.31
N GLU A 94 -34.22 19.42 4.21
CA GLU A 94 -33.98 19.56 5.65
C GLU A 94 -32.49 19.44 6.00
N ASP A 95 -31.79 18.47 5.42
CA ASP A 95 -30.34 18.26 5.66
C ASP A 95 -29.52 19.46 5.19
N LEU A 96 -29.75 19.94 3.96
CA LEU A 96 -29.03 21.09 3.41
C LEU A 96 -29.27 22.37 4.23
N ARG A 97 -30.51 22.58 4.69
CA ARG A 97 -30.86 23.70 5.58
C ARG A 97 -30.15 23.61 6.93
N LYS A 98 -30.13 22.43 7.57
CA LYS A 98 -29.45 22.20 8.85
C LYS A 98 -27.95 22.47 8.77
N ARG A 99 -27.33 22.21 7.61
CA ARG A 99 -25.91 22.47 7.35
C ARG A 99 -25.60 23.90 6.91
N GLY A 100 -26.60 24.78 6.97
CA GLY A 100 -26.44 26.22 6.74
C GLY A 100 -26.53 26.65 5.27
N ILE A 101 -27.03 25.80 4.36
CA ILE A 101 -27.40 26.25 3.01
C ILE A 101 -28.76 26.94 3.10
N LYS A 102 -28.75 28.25 2.84
CA LYS A 102 -29.93 29.11 2.99
C LYS A 102 -30.74 29.25 1.70
N HIS A 103 -30.12 28.93 0.57
CA HIS A 103 -30.62 29.24 -0.77
C HIS A 103 -30.94 27.96 -1.53
N LEU A 104 -32.19 27.52 -1.45
CA LEU A 104 -32.72 26.36 -2.17
C LEU A 104 -33.86 26.81 -3.08
N TYR A 105 -33.72 26.56 -4.38
CA TYR A 105 -34.66 26.97 -5.42
C TYR A 105 -35.07 25.77 -6.28
N ARG A 106 -36.35 25.76 -6.67
CA ARG A 106 -36.94 24.69 -7.47
C ARG A 106 -37.08 25.12 -8.93
N LYS A 107 -36.62 24.28 -9.87
CA LYS A 107 -36.88 24.45 -11.31
C LYS A 107 -38.38 24.14 -11.60
N PRO A 108 -39.07 24.91 -12.45
CA PRO A 108 -38.57 26.06 -13.22
C PRO A 108 -38.52 27.35 -12.39
N VAL A 109 -37.54 28.21 -12.69
CA VAL A 109 -37.40 29.57 -12.12
C VAL A 109 -37.44 30.62 -13.23
N ASP A 110 -37.87 31.84 -12.92
CA ASP A 110 -37.61 33.00 -13.77
C ASP A 110 -36.14 33.41 -13.59
N TYR A 111 -35.33 33.22 -14.63
CA TYR A 111 -33.88 33.47 -14.57
C TYR A 111 -33.52 34.95 -14.35
N LYS A 112 -34.39 35.89 -14.76
CA LYS A 112 -34.16 37.32 -14.53
C LYS A 112 -34.37 37.64 -13.06
N GLU A 113 -35.47 37.19 -12.46
CA GLU A 113 -35.74 37.36 -11.04
C GLU A 113 -34.71 36.62 -10.17
N PHE A 114 -34.37 35.37 -10.54
CA PHE A 114 -33.33 34.59 -9.86
C PHE A 114 -31.98 35.31 -9.84
N SER A 115 -31.54 35.87 -10.97
CA SER A 115 -30.27 36.60 -11.03
C SER A 115 -30.25 37.87 -10.15
N GLN A 116 -31.38 38.57 -10.04
CA GLN A 116 -31.52 39.74 -9.16
C GLN A 116 -31.43 39.33 -7.68
N ASN A 117 -32.10 38.24 -7.32
CA ASN A 117 -32.07 37.70 -5.95
C ASN A 117 -30.64 37.27 -5.54
N MET A 118 -29.90 36.60 -6.44
CA MET A 118 -28.50 36.23 -6.18
C MET A 118 -27.60 37.44 -5.96
N LEU A 119 -27.77 38.51 -6.74
CA LEU A 119 -27.02 39.75 -6.54
C LEU A 119 -27.32 40.40 -5.19
N GLU A 120 -28.59 40.41 -4.75
CA GLU A 120 -28.94 40.95 -3.44
C GLU A 120 -28.34 40.16 -2.27
N ILE A 121 -28.29 38.83 -2.38
CA ILE A 121 -27.66 37.95 -1.39
C ILE A 121 -26.17 38.29 -1.24
N LEU A 122 -25.46 38.40 -2.37
CA LEU A 122 -24.03 38.73 -2.39
C LEU A 122 -23.73 40.12 -1.80
N LYS A 123 -24.58 41.11 -2.08
CA LYS A 123 -24.47 42.45 -1.49
C LYS A 123 -24.64 42.43 0.04
N LYS A 124 -25.56 41.62 0.55
CA LYS A 124 -25.79 41.47 2.01
C LYS A 124 -24.63 40.72 2.69
N SER A 125 -24.10 39.68 2.06
CA SER A 125 -22.99 38.89 2.60
C SER A 125 -21.67 39.71 2.67
N ALA A 126 -21.40 40.52 1.65
CA ALA A 126 -20.25 41.44 1.62
C ALA A 126 -20.33 42.55 2.70
N ALA A 127 -21.54 43.02 3.03
CA ALA A 127 -21.75 44.02 4.08
C ALA A 127 -21.60 43.46 5.52
N ALA A 128 -21.74 42.14 5.70
CA ALA A 128 -21.56 41.48 7.00
C ALA A 128 -20.09 41.22 7.34
N HIS A 129 -19.24 40.91 6.35
CA HIS A 129 -17.83 40.57 6.54
C HIS A 129 -16.90 41.77 6.80
N THR A 130 -17.36 43.00 6.66
CA THR A 130 -16.56 44.22 6.88
C THR A 130 -16.49 44.68 8.36
N LYS A 131 -17.21 44.02 9.29
CA LYS A 131 -17.24 44.41 10.72
C LYS A 131 -16.34 43.60 11.67
N ASP A 132 -15.83 42.43 11.27
CA ASP A 132 -15.03 41.54 12.13
C ASP A 132 -13.60 41.32 11.61
N SER A 133 -12.76 42.34 11.65
CA SER A 133 -11.32 42.18 11.41
C SER A 133 -10.48 42.83 12.52
N LYS A 134 -9.98 42.00 13.44
CA LYS A 134 -8.75 42.28 14.19
C LYS A 134 -7.68 41.25 13.77
N PRO A 135 -6.41 41.65 13.67
CA PRO A 135 -5.37 40.80 13.11
C PRO A 135 -4.88 39.78 14.14
N ILE A 136 -4.84 38.51 13.74
CA ILE A 136 -4.29 37.41 14.54
C ILE A 136 -2.77 37.39 14.40
N GLN A 137 -2.09 37.45 15.54
CA GLN A 137 -0.66 37.22 15.68
C GLN A 137 -0.33 35.74 15.50
N THR A 138 0.72 35.48 14.74
CA THR A 138 1.40 34.19 14.58
C THR A 138 1.99 33.73 15.91
N ALA A 139 1.54 32.58 16.42
CA ALA A 139 2.25 31.83 17.45
C ALA A 139 2.31 30.36 17.04
N SER A 140 3.54 29.93 16.74
CA SER A 140 3.98 28.55 16.66
C SER A 140 3.67 27.80 17.97
N ALA A 141 2.94 26.70 17.88
CA ALA A 141 2.94 25.66 18.89
C ALA A 141 2.92 24.29 18.18
N ALA A 142 3.93 23.49 18.50
CA ALA A 142 4.11 22.12 18.04
C ALA A 142 2.84 21.30 18.28
N ALA A 143 2.22 20.86 17.18
CA ALA A 143 1.19 19.83 17.23
C ALA A 143 1.86 18.46 17.13
N THR A 144 1.65 17.65 18.15
CA THR A 144 1.80 16.18 18.14
C THR A 144 1.08 15.60 16.90
N PRO A 145 1.58 14.53 16.27
CA PRO A 145 0.96 14.02 15.04
C PRO A 145 -0.43 13.46 15.36
N SER A 146 -1.45 13.96 14.65
CA SER A 146 -2.83 13.46 14.74
C SER A 146 -2.89 11.99 14.33
N SER A 147 -3.58 11.15 15.10
CA SER A 147 -3.86 9.76 14.73
C SER A 147 -4.59 9.71 13.39
N SER A 148 -4.00 9.05 12.39
CA SER A 148 -4.67 8.77 11.11
C SER A 148 -5.96 8.01 11.38
N LYS A 149 -7.11 8.55 10.96
CA LYS A 149 -8.39 7.82 11.00
C LYS A 149 -8.27 6.57 10.13
N HIS A 150 -8.92 5.49 10.54
CA HIS A 150 -8.95 4.27 9.74
C HIS A 150 -10.08 4.31 8.71
N ASN A 151 -9.80 3.85 7.50
CA ASN A 151 -10.73 3.93 6.37
C ASN A 151 -11.61 2.70 6.30
N VAL A 152 -12.91 2.86 6.56
CA VAL A 152 -13.92 1.81 6.46
C VAL A 152 -14.78 2.08 5.24
N VAL A 153 -14.82 1.12 4.31
CA VAL A 153 -15.67 1.23 3.13
C VAL A 153 -16.96 0.44 3.35
N VAL A 154 -18.10 1.03 3.03
CA VAL A 154 -19.42 0.39 3.11
C VAL A 154 -19.99 0.23 1.71
N LEU A 155 -20.37 -1.00 1.34
CA LEU A 155 -21.10 -1.31 0.11
C LEU A 155 -22.45 -1.94 0.48
N SER A 156 -23.52 -1.16 0.37
CA SER A 156 -24.88 -1.60 0.69
C SER A 156 -25.91 -0.96 -0.25
N PRO A 157 -26.92 -1.73 -0.73
CA PRO A 157 -28.06 -1.17 -1.46
C PRO A 157 -29.03 -0.40 -0.54
N ASP A 158 -28.96 -0.58 0.79
CA ASP A 158 -29.78 0.14 1.74
C ASP A 158 -29.25 1.57 1.97
N THR A 159 -29.77 2.49 1.17
CA THR A 159 -29.45 3.92 1.27
C THR A 159 -29.74 4.52 2.65
N SER A 160 -30.73 4.00 3.37
CA SER A 160 -31.06 4.49 4.72
C SER A 160 -30.00 4.07 5.72
N PHE A 161 -29.52 2.82 5.66
CA PHE A 161 -28.38 2.36 6.43
C PHE A 161 -27.10 3.14 6.12
N CYS A 162 -26.75 3.30 4.84
CA CYS A 162 -25.58 4.08 4.41
C CYS A 162 -25.59 5.50 5.00
N HIS A 163 -26.75 6.15 5.04
CA HIS A 163 -26.89 7.47 5.66
C HIS A 163 -26.71 7.43 7.18
N ARG A 164 -27.35 6.48 7.87
CA ARG A 164 -27.26 6.36 9.34
C ARG A 164 -25.84 6.03 9.80
N ILE A 165 -25.11 5.17 9.09
CA ILE A 165 -23.76 4.76 9.49
C ILE A 165 -22.74 5.89 9.29
N VAL A 166 -22.90 6.70 8.25
CA VAL A 166 -22.08 7.91 8.06
C VAL A 166 -22.35 8.92 9.18
N LEU A 167 -23.61 9.14 9.57
CA LEU A 167 -23.95 10.02 10.69
C LEU A 167 -23.37 9.51 12.02
N ALA A 168 -23.50 8.20 12.29
CA ALA A 168 -22.95 7.59 13.49
C ALA A 168 -21.40 7.66 13.53
N SER A 169 -20.74 7.71 12.37
CA SER A 169 -19.27 7.82 12.28
C SER A 169 -18.71 9.19 12.66
N ALA A 170 -19.53 10.24 12.75
CA ALA A 170 -19.07 11.59 13.08
C ALA A 170 -18.35 11.67 14.43
N GLU A 171 -18.75 10.83 15.39
CA GLU A 171 -18.16 10.71 16.73
C GLU A 171 -17.17 9.54 16.84
N SER A 172 -16.87 8.86 15.73
CA SER A 172 -16.01 7.68 15.66
C SER A 172 -14.59 8.03 15.17
N PRO A 173 -13.55 7.30 15.62
CA PRO A 173 -12.21 7.38 15.03
C PRO A 173 -12.11 6.76 13.63
N LEU A 174 -13.21 6.21 13.11
CA LEU A 174 -13.31 5.61 11.78
C LEU A 174 -13.72 6.66 10.74
N ASP A 175 -13.07 6.66 9.57
CA ASP A 175 -13.50 7.39 8.39
C ASP A 175 -14.34 6.47 7.50
N VAL A 176 -15.65 6.73 7.42
CA VAL A 176 -16.60 5.87 6.70
C VAL A 176 -16.83 6.41 5.29
N ILE A 177 -16.56 5.56 4.30
CA ILE A 177 -16.68 5.87 2.88
C ILE A 177 -17.75 4.96 2.26
N ILE A 178 -18.73 5.54 1.57
CA ILE A 178 -19.77 4.76 0.89
C ILE A 178 -19.33 4.44 -0.54
N ALA A 179 -19.18 3.15 -0.84
CA ALA A 179 -19.08 2.66 -2.21
C ALA A 179 -20.49 2.55 -2.81
N LEU A 180 -20.67 3.11 -4.00
CA LEU A 180 -21.98 3.19 -4.68
C LEU A 180 -22.24 1.99 -5.58
N SER A 181 -21.19 1.25 -5.93
CA SER A 181 -21.20 0.06 -6.76
C SER A 181 -19.92 -0.74 -6.50
N THR A 182 -19.85 -1.96 -7.04
CA THR A 182 -18.61 -2.75 -7.03
C THR A 182 -17.49 -2.05 -7.80
N ASP A 183 -17.80 -1.34 -8.89
CA ASP A 183 -16.79 -0.59 -9.65
C ASP A 183 -16.23 0.59 -8.83
N HIS A 184 -17.10 1.33 -8.14
CA HIS A 184 -16.65 2.42 -7.26
C HIS A 184 -15.86 1.87 -6.05
N LEU A 185 -16.21 0.68 -5.55
CA LEU A 185 -15.38 0.00 -4.54
C LEU A 185 -13.97 -0.27 -5.10
N LEU A 186 -13.85 -0.76 -6.34
CA LEU A 186 -12.56 -1.00 -6.98
C LEU A 186 -11.76 0.29 -7.19
N GLU A 187 -12.39 1.40 -7.55
CA GLU A 187 -11.75 2.71 -7.62
C GLU A 187 -11.19 3.13 -6.25
N ILE A 188 -12.00 3.03 -5.19
CA ILE A 188 -11.60 3.38 -3.83
C ILE A 188 -10.37 2.59 -3.37
N VAL A 189 -10.37 1.26 -3.52
CA VAL A 189 -9.26 0.40 -3.06
C VAL A 189 -7.98 0.60 -3.89
N ASN A 190 -8.08 1.18 -5.08
CA ASN A 190 -6.93 1.51 -5.91
C ASN A 190 -6.31 2.86 -5.55
N GLU A 191 -7.11 3.80 -5.03
CA GLU A 191 -6.68 5.17 -4.74
C GLU A 191 -6.25 5.39 -3.29
N LYS A 192 -6.81 4.62 -2.34
CA LYS A 192 -6.54 4.81 -0.91
C LYS A 192 -6.60 3.51 -0.14
N ARG A 193 -5.85 3.49 0.97
CA ARG A 193 -5.88 2.39 1.94
C ARG A 193 -7.29 2.17 2.46
N VAL A 194 -7.75 0.93 2.44
CA VAL A 194 -9.00 0.50 3.06
C VAL A 194 -8.65 -0.49 4.17
N ASP A 195 -9.05 -0.18 5.39
CA ASP A 195 -8.75 -0.99 6.57
C ASP A 195 -9.80 -2.07 6.82
N LEU A 196 -11.05 -1.83 6.42
CA LEU A 196 -12.17 -2.74 6.59
C LEU A 196 -13.23 -2.49 5.51
N LEU A 197 -13.82 -3.56 5.00
CA LEU A 197 -14.99 -3.53 4.13
C LEU A 197 -16.23 -3.99 4.90
N ILE A 198 -17.27 -3.18 4.98
CA ILE A 198 -18.61 -3.61 5.41
C ILE A 198 -19.43 -3.78 4.16
N ILE A 199 -19.94 -4.98 3.92
CA ILE A 199 -20.62 -5.31 2.66
C ILE A 199 -21.88 -6.09 2.95
N ASP A 200 -22.98 -5.70 2.30
CA ASP A 200 -24.22 -6.48 2.39
C ASP A 200 -24.10 -7.79 1.63
N GLN A 201 -24.68 -8.85 2.17
CA GLN A 201 -24.72 -10.15 1.52
C GLN A 201 -25.64 -10.12 0.32
N GLU A 202 -26.77 -9.42 0.44
CA GLU A 202 -27.75 -9.25 -0.63
C GLU A 202 -27.50 -7.90 -1.31
N ILE A 203 -26.68 -7.91 -2.37
CA ILE A 203 -26.38 -6.75 -3.21
C ILE A 203 -27.09 -6.90 -4.55
N SER A 204 -27.57 -5.77 -5.10
CA SER A 204 -28.11 -5.73 -6.44
C SER A 204 -27.02 -6.07 -7.47
N GLY A 205 -27.11 -7.24 -8.10
CA GLY A 205 -26.13 -7.68 -9.09
C GLY A 205 -26.11 -9.20 -9.30
N PHE A 206 -25.10 -9.67 -10.03
CA PHE A 206 -24.87 -11.11 -10.25
C PHE A 206 -24.17 -11.78 -9.07
N LEU A 207 -23.32 -11.04 -8.35
CA LEU A 207 -22.54 -11.53 -7.22
C LEU A 207 -23.13 -11.05 -5.90
N ARG A 208 -23.08 -11.93 -4.89
CA ARG A 208 -23.39 -11.63 -3.49
C ARG A 208 -22.19 -11.02 -2.77
N GLY A 209 -22.42 -10.46 -1.59
CA GLY A 209 -21.37 -9.82 -0.78
C GLY A 209 -20.15 -10.73 -0.56
N ASN A 210 -20.35 -11.96 -0.10
CA ASN A 210 -19.26 -12.91 0.11
C ASN A 210 -18.48 -13.22 -1.18
N GLN A 211 -19.16 -13.32 -2.33
CA GLN A 211 -18.52 -13.60 -3.62
C GLN A 211 -17.71 -12.40 -4.12
N ILE A 212 -18.14 -11.17 -3.81
CA ILE A 212 -17.36 -9.96 -4.09
C ILE A 212 -16.07 -9.98 -3.27
N VAL A 213 -16.15 -10.32 -1.98
CA VAL A 213 -14.96 -10.44 -1.10
C VAL A 213 -13.99 -11.51 -1.59
N GLU A 214 -14.50 -12.70 -1.95
CA GLU A 214 -13.70 -13.78 -2.55
C GLU A 214 -13.01 -13.33 -3.84
N ARG A 215 -13.72 -12.55 -4.67
CA ARG A 215 -13.14 -12.00 -5.90
C ARG A 215 -12.05 -10.97 -5.63
N LEU A 216 -12.24 -10.08 -4.67
CA LEU A 216 -11.22 -9.13 -4.23
C LEU A 216 -9.96 -9.87 -3.77
N HIS A 217 -10.11 -10.93 -2.98
CA HIS A 217 -9.00 -11.78 -2.56
C HIS A 217 -8.27 -12.44 -3.74
N ALA A 218 -9.00 -12.97 -4.72
CA ALA A 218 -8.43 -13.53 -5.95
C ALA A 218 -7.65 -12.48 -6.76
N ASP A 219 -8.10 -11.21 -6.72
CA ASP A 219 -7.44 -10.06 -7.35
C ASP A 219 -6.36 -9.42 -6.45
N LEU A 220 -5.91 -10.14 -5.40
CA LEU A 220 -4.89 -9.77 -4.41
C LEU A 220 -5.24 -8.52 -3.58
N ILE A 221 -6.52 -8.24 -3.40
CA ILE A 221 -7.05 -7.19 -2.52
C ILE A 221 -7.52 -7.86 -1.22
N ASN A 222 -6.60 -8.01 -0.27
CA ASN A 222 -6.85 -8.68 1.02
C ASN A 222 -7.34 -7.68 2.08
N ILE A 223 -8.57 -7.19 1.92
CA ILE A 223 -9.24 -6.31 2.88
C ILE A 223 -10.14 -7.19 3.77
N PRO A 224 -10.01 -7.16 5.11
CA PRO A 224 -10.92 -7.88 5.98
C PRO A 224 -12.35 -7.35 5.79
N ALA A 225 -13.33 -8.25 5.74
CA ALA A 225 -14.71 -7.90 5.47
C ALA A 225 -15.68 -8.31 6.58
N PHE A 226 -16.60 -7.42 6.91
CA PHE A 226 -17.79 -7.69 7.70
C PHE A 226 -18.99 -7.83 6.77
N LEU A 227 -19.64 -8.98 6.83
CA LEU A 227 -20.75 -9.32 5.96
C LEU A 227 -22.08 -9.06 6.67
N ARG A 228 -22.85 -8.08 6.20
CA ARG A 228 -24.15 -7.74 6.77
C ARG A 228 -25.27 -8.45 6.01
N GLY A 229 -26.26 -9.01 6.69
CA GLY A 229 -27.37 -9.69 6.02
C GLY A 229 -28.50 -10.09 6.94
N SER A 230 -29.60 -10.56 6.37
CA SER A 230 -30.68 -11.14 7.16
C SER A 230 -30.22 -12.40 7.90
N ARG A 231 -30.84 -12.67 9.05
CA ARG A 231 -30.50 -13.83 9.89
C ARG A 231 -30.53 -15.15 9.10
N ASP A 232 -31.56 -15.37 8.29
CA ASP A 232 -31.67 -16.54 7.42
C ASP A 232 -30.53 -16.65 6.40
N SER A 233 -30.05 -15.51 5.88
CA SER A 233 -28.96 -15.48 4.90
C SER A 233 -27.61 -15.78 5.55
N ILE A 234 -27.39 -15.23 6.75
CA ILE A 234 -26.17 -15.44 7.55
C ILE A 234 -26.10 -16.87 8.07
N GLU A 235 -27.19 -17.44 8.61
CA GLU A 235 -27.21 -18.81 9.15
C GLU A 235 -26.93 -19.88 8.07
N ARG A 236 -27.20 -19.58 6.80
CA ARG A 236 -26.87 -20.47 5.68
C ARG A 236 -25.40 -20.40 5.25
N LEU A 237 -24.67 -19.36 5.67
CA LEU A 237 -23.27 -19.19 5.31
C LEU A 237 -22.38 -19.92 6.31
N ASN A 238 -21.47 -20.73 5.78
CA ASN A 238 -20.35 -21.21 6.57
C ASN A 238 -19.22 -20.18 6.47
N ILE A 239 -19.11 -19.30 7.48
CA ILE A 239 -18.13 -18.20 7.51
C ILE A 239 -16.70 -18.74 7.44
N ASP A 240 -16.42 -19.89 8.07
CA ASP A 240 -15.10 -20.52 8.05
C ASP A 240 -14.62 -20.89 6.63
N ASN A 241 -15.55 -20.98 5.66
CA ASN A 241 -15.27 -21.23 4.26
C ASN A 241 -15.25 -19.94 3.40
N CYS A 242 -15.60 -18.79 3.95
CA CYS A 242 -15.68 -17.52 3.22
C CYS A 242 -14.35 -16.76 3.36
N GLN A 243 -13.48 -16.88 2.35
CA GLN A 243 -12.17 -16.23 2.38
C GLN A 243 -12.32 -14.70 2.49
N GLY A 244 -11.66 -14.09 3.48
CA GLY A 244 -11.66 -12.64 3.71
C GLY A 244 -12.82 -12.11 4.56
N VAL A 245 -13.81 -12.94 4.88
CA VAL A 245 -14.92 -12.55 5.76
C VAL A 245 -14.55 -12.88 7.20
N GLU A 246 -14.43 -11.85 8.02
CA GLU A 246 -14.00 -11.94 9.42
C GLU A 246 -15.18 -12.09 10.39
N ARG A 247 -16.35 -11.59 9.98
CA ARG A 247 -17.54 -11.52 10.83
C ARG A 247 -18.80 -11.34 9.99
N THR A 248 -19.92 -11.83 10.51
CA THR A 248 -21.27 -11.51 10.02
C THR A 248 -22.01 -10.57 10.98
N ILE A 249 -22.91 -9.76 10.43
CA ILE A 249 -23.67 -8.74 11.15
C ILE A 249 -25.14 -8.84 10.72
N GLU A 250 -26.07 -8.98 11.69
CA GLU A 250 -27.50 -8.98 11.37
C GLU A 250 -27.95 -7.59 10.88
N GLU A 251 -28.80 -7.54 9.86
CA GLU A 251 -29.24 -6.29 9.20
C GLU A 251 -29.85 -5.23 10.12
N ASP A 252 -30.44 -5.65 11.25
CA ASP A 252 -31.09 -4.82 12.28
C ASP A 252 -30.13 -4.33 13.37
N THR A 253 -28.85 -4.73 13.31
CA THR A 253 -27.81 -4.26 14.24
C THR A 253 -27.64 -2.74 14.13
N ASN A 254 -27.56 -2.04 15.27
CA ASN A 254 -27.40 -0.59 15.30
C ASN A 254 -26.07 -0.13 14.70
N GLU A 255 -26.06 0.99 13.97
CA GLU A 255 -24.85 1.49 13.31
C GLU A 255 -23.71 1.83 14.28
N THR A 256 -24.04 2.32 15.48
CA THR A 256 -23.05 2.60 16.54
C THR A 256 -22.39 1.31 17.03
N GLU A 257 -23.18 0.24 17.16
CA GLU A 257 -22.68 -1.08 17.53
C GLU A 257 -21.78 -1.66 16.43
N ILE A 258 -22.17 -1.51 15.16
CA ILE A 258 -21.35 -1.90 14.01
C ILE A 258 -20.01 -1.17 14.01
N LEU A 259 -20.01 0.15 14.22
CA LEU A 259 -18.78 0.95 14.28
C LEU A 259 -17.91 0.58 15.49
N ASN A 260 -18.50 0.28 16.64
CA ASN A 260 -17.77 -0.21 17.81
C ASN A 260 -17.14 -1.58 17.57
N MET A 261 -17.85 -2.50 16.89
CA MET A 261 -17.31 -3.79 16.47
C MET A 261 -16.14 -3.60 15.50
N ALA A 262 -16.29 -2.74 14.50
CA ALA A 262 -15.25 -2.42 13.52
C ALA A 262 -14.01 -1.84 14.20
N TYR A 263 -14.20 -0.84 15.04
CA TYR A 263 -13.10 -0.21 15.78
C TYR A 263 -12.42 -1.21 16.73
N GLY A 264 -13.18 -2.00 17.49
CA GLY A 264 -12.62 -3.01 18.39
C GLY A 264 -11.91 -4.16 17.66
N PHE A 265 -12.34 -4.50 16.44
CA PHE A 265 -11.63 -5.43 15.57
C PHE A 265 -10.30 -4.84 15.10
N MET A 266 -10.32 -3.61 14.58
CA MET A 266 -9.13 -2.93 14.07
C MET A 266 -8.13 -2.54 15.16
N SER A 267 -8.59 -2.23 16.38
CA SER A 267 -7.69 -1.99 17.51
C SER A 267 -6.94 -3.24 17.96
N ARG A 268 -7.45 -4.44 17.62
CA ARG A 268 -6.79 -5.73 17.87
C ARG A 268 -6.00 -6.23 16.67
N LEU A 269 -6.32 -5.76 15.46
CA LEU A 269 -5.53 -6.04 14.28
C LEU A 269 -4.17 -5.41 14.49
N SER A 270 -3.14 -6.24 14.58
CA SER A 270 -1.76 -5.76 14.56
C SER A 270 -1.52 -5.02 13.24
N HIS A 271 -1.77 -5.63 12.08
CA HIS A 271 -1.57 -4.99 10.76
C HIS A 271 -2.27 -5.77 9.64
N HIS A 272 -3.34 -5.26 9.01
CA HIS A 272 -3.92 -5.92 7.84
C HIS A 272 -4.33 -4.90 6.76
N CYS A 273 -4.29 -5.35 5.51
CA CYS A 273 -4.34 -4.62 4.24
C CYS A 273 -3.05 -3.85 3.87
N LEU A 274 -2.28 -4.45 2.95
CA LEU A 274 -1.25 -3.77 2.19
C LEU A 274 -1.88 -3.12 0.97
N MET A 275 -1.51 -1.87 0.69
CA MET A 275 -1.90 -1.19 -0.54
C MET A 275 -0.92 -1.56 -1.65
N ILE A 276 -1.05 -2.78 -2.19
CA ILE A 276 -0.28 -3.20 -3.35
C ILE A 276 -0.92 -2.58 -4.60
N ASP A 277 -0.11 -1.84 -5.36
CA ASP A 277 -0.56 -1.11 -6.54
C ASP A 277 -1.29 -2.01 -7.54
N SER A 278 -2.30 -1.45 -8.20
CA SER A 278 -3.10 -2.20 -9.18
C SER A 278 -2.27 -2.77 -10.33
N ALA A 279 -1.19 -2.07 -10.72
CA ALA A 279 -0.23 -2.53 -11.72
C ALA A 279 0.48 -3.81 -11.26
N ALA A 280 1.01 -3.84 -10.03
CA ALA A 280 1.65 -5.03 -9.47
C ALA A 280 0.68 -6.20 -9.31
N ARG A 281 -0.54 -5.96 -8.84
CA ARG A 281 -1.56 -7.02 -8.72
C ARG A 281 -1.92 -7.63 -10.07
N ARG A 282 -2.21 -6.80 -11.08
CA ARG A 282 -2.47 -7.28 -12.45
C ARG A 282 -1.32 -8.07 -13.03
N LEU A 283 -0.08 -7.59 -12.84
CA LEU A 283 1.12 -8.31 -13.27
C LEU A 283 1.23 -9.71 -12.68
N VAL A 284 0.68 -9.98 -11.49
CA VAL A 284 0.74 -11.32 -10.88
C VAL A 284 -0.50 -12.13 -11.20
N THR A 285 -1.68 -11.53 -11.23
CA THR A 285 -2.95 -12.25 -11.48
C THR A 285 -3.15 -12.61 -12.96
N GLU A 286 -2.66 -11.77 -13.89
CA GLU A 286 -2.76 -12.01 -15.33
C GLU A 286 -1.58 -12.85 -15.85
N PHE A 287 -0.46 -12.84 -15.14
CA PHE A 287 0.74 -13.56 -15.53
C PHE A 287 0.67 -15.03 -15.08
N SER A 288 0.29 -15.89 -16.02
CA SER A 288 0.05 -17.32 -15.80
C SER A 288 1.32 -18.14 -15.52
N ASP A 289 2.50 -17.54 -15.65
CA ASP A 289 3.78 -18.25 -15.61
C ASP A 289 4.47 -18.23 -14.25
N VAL A 290 3.98 -17.45 -13.26
CA VAL A 290 4.49 -17.53 -11.88
C VAL A 290 4.29 -18.97 -11.39
N PRO A 291 5.38 -19.73 -11.13
CA PRO A 291 5.25 -21.12 -10.75
C PRO A 291 4.60 -21.22 -9.37
N PRO A 292 3.68 -22.17 -9.13
CA PRO A 292 3.18 -22.42 -7.79
C PRO A 292 4.33 -22.91 -6.91
N ILE A 293 4.31 -22.53 -5.64
CA ILE A 293 5.29 -23.01 -4.67
C ILE A 293 4.72 -24.19 -3.86
N PRO A 294 5.57 -25.13 -3.42
CA PRO A 294 5.15 -26.18 -2.49
C PRO A 294 4.63 -25.59 -1.17
N HIS A 295 3.48 -26.08 -0.68
CA HIS A 295 2.89 -25.67 0.60
C HIS A 295 3.84 -25.89 1.81
N VAL A 296 4.81 -26.79 1.71
CA VAL A 296 5.82 -26.92 2.75
C VAL A 296 6.58 -25.60 2.96
N LEU A 297 6.84 -24.83 1.90
CA LEU A 297 7.58 -23.57 2.00
C LEU A 297 6.79 -22.48 2.74
N THR A 298 5.48 -22.40 2.56
CA THR A 298 4.65 -21.42 3.27
C THR A 298 4.64 -21.68 4.78
N ARG A 299 4.51 -22.94 5.20
CA ARG A 299 4.62 -23.35 6.62
C ARG A 299 6.00 -23.05 7.19
N LEU A 300 7.06 -23.36 6.45
CA LEU A 300 8.43 -23.04 6.87
C LEU A 300 8.65 -21.51 6.99
N ALA A 301 8.00 -20.71 6.14
CA ALA A 301 8.05 -19.25 6.25
C ALA A 301 7.29 -18.70 7.47
N GLU A 302 6.16 -19.30 7.84
CA GLU A 302 5.44 -18.95 9.09
C GLU A 302 6.33 -19.15 10.32
N HIS A 303 7.07 -20.25 10.31
CA HIS A 303 8.06 -20.57 11.33
C HIS A 303 9.23 -19.58 11.36
N ALA A 304 9.73 -19.19 10.19
CA ALA A 304 10.78 -18.18 10.07
C ALA A 304 10.32 -16.80 10.56
N ALA A 305 9.03 -16.48 10.49
CA ALA A 305 8.52 -15.17 10.86
C ALA A 305 8.35 -14.97 12.38
N ARG A 306 8.53 -16.02 13.20
CA ARG A 306 8.34 -15.95 14.66
C ARG A 306 9.61 -15.50 15.38
N SER A 307 9.45 -14.56 16.30
CA SER A 307 10.54 -13.97 17.10
C SER A 307 11.14 -14.98 18.09
N SER A 308 10.30 -15.77 18.77
CA SER A 308 10.69 -16.92 19.59
C SER A 308 10.53 -18.21 18.80
N LEU A 309 11.52 -19.10 18.90
CA LEU A 309 11.47 -20.37 18.19
C LEU A 309 10.87 -21.46 19.08
N GLU A 310 9.55 -21.62 19.03
CA GLU A 310 8.83 -22.69 19.75
C GLU A 310 8.71 -23.98 18.94
N ILE A 311 9.39 -24.07 17.80
CA ILE A 311 9.21 -25.19 16.88
C ILE A 311 10.02 -26.38 17.37
N SER A 312 9.33 -27.45 17.71
CA SER A 312 9.99 -28.69 18.05
C SER A 312 10.69 -29.29 16.82
N ILE A 313 11.92 -29.77 16.98
CA ILE A 313 12.65 -30.47 15.91
C ILE A 313 11.81 -31.60 15.28
N PRO A 314 11.09 -32.45 16.05
CA PRO A 314 10.23 -33.48 15.46
C PRO A 314 9.15 -32.92 14.53
N GLN A 315 8.53 -31.81 14.90
CA GLN A 315 7.53 -31.15 14.06
C GLN A 315 8.17 -30.63 12.77
N LEU A 316 9.30 -29.92 12.86
CA LEU A 316 9.99 -29.40 11.68
C LEU A 316 10.43 -30.51 10.71
N VAL A 317 10.97 -31.61 11.24
CA VAL A 317 11.34 -32.79 10.46
C VAL A 317 10.11 -33.36 9.73
N SER A 318 9.00 -33.56 10.45
CA SER A 318 7.75 -34.06 9.85
C SER A 318 7.21 -33.13 8.77
N GLU A 319 7.35 -31.81 8.92
CA GLU A 319 6.90 -30.86 7.91
C GLU A 319 7.78 -30.91 6.65
N ILE A 320 9.11 -30.98 6.79
CA ILE A 320 10.05 -31.07 5.66
C ILE A 320 9.88 -32.42 4.92
N GLU A 321 9.65 -33.51 5.64
CA GLU A 321 9.46 -34.86 5.07
C GLU A 321 8.22 -34.97 4.16
N THR A 322 7.29 -34.01 4.22
CA THR A 322 6.16 -33.95 3.28
C THR A 322 6.60 -33.71 1.83
N ASP A 323 7.81 -33.19 1.62
CA ASP A 323 8.42 -33.04 0.30
C ASP A 323 9.72 -33.84 0.22
N SER A 324 9.65 -34.99 -0.48
CA SER A 324 10.76 -35.92 -0.63
C SER A 324 11.94 -35.33 -1.41
N ARG A 325 11.67 -34.43 -2.37
CA ARG A 325 12.72 -33.75 -3.13
C ARG A 325 13.47 -32.77 -2.24
N LEU A 326 12.73 -31.93 -1.51
CA LEU A 326 13.31 -30.96 -0.58
C LEU A 326 14.13 -31.64 0.51
N THR A 327 13.61 -32.75 1.06
CA THR A 327 14.31 -33.56 2.06
C THR A 327 15.62 -34.12 1.51
N SER A 328 15.60 -34.71 0.31
CA SER A 328 16.80 -35.26 -0.32
C SER A 328 17.84 -34.17 -0.61
N GLU A 329 17.41 -33.01 -1.10
CA GLU A 329 18.29 -31.89 -1.39
C GLU A 329 18.90 -31.28 -0.12
N LEU A 330 18.12 -31.12 0.95
CA LEU A 330 18.65 -30.67 2.25
C LEU A 330 19.70 -31.65 2.80
N ILE A 331 19.45 -32.95 2.72
CA ILE A 331 20.41 -33.98 3.15
C ILE A 331 21.72 -33.89 2.36
N LYS A 332 21.63 -33.74 1.04
CA LYS A 332 22.82 -33.60 0.18
C LYS A 332 23.60 -32.32 0.53
N VAL A 333 22.90 -31.19 0.60
CA VAL A 333 23.49 -29.88 0.90
C VAL A 333 24.19 -29.90 2.26
N ALA A 334 23.51 -30.36 3.30
CA ALA A 334 24.05 -30.41 4.65
C ALA A 334 25.35 -31.24 4.71
N ASN A 335 25.36 -32.41 4.05
CA ASN A 335 26.53 -33.29 4.02
C ASN A 335 27.65 -32.82 3.07
N SER A 336 27.37 -31.91 2.14
CA SER A 336 28.36 -31.28 1.26
C SER A 336 29.03 -30.06 1.89
N SER A 337 28.40 -29.45 2.88
CA SER A 337 28.94 -28.28 3.60
C SER A 337 30.01 -28.68 4.62
N GLN A 338 31.00 -27.80 4.86
CA GLN A 338 32.01 -27.97 5.91
C GLN A 338 31.42 -28.13 7.33
N VAL A 339 30.17 -27.72 7.55
CA VAL A 339 29.47 -27.82 8.85
C VAL A 339 29.30 -29.29 9.29
N ALA A 340 29.27 -30.24 8.36
CA ALA A 340 29.14 -31.68 8.62
C ALA A 340 30.45 -32.47 8.48
N ALA A 341 31.63 -31.81 8.51
CA ALA A 341 32.92 -32.47 8.32
C ALA A 341 33.25 -33.53 9.40
N SER A 342 32.55 -33.52 10.54
CA SER A 342 32.80 -34.41 11.68
C SER A 342 31.90 -35.66 11.73
N SER A 343 30.75 -35.70 11.03
CA SER A 343 29.89 -36.90 10.95
C SER A 343 28.82 -36.76 9.86
N LYS A 344 28.92 -37.56 8.78
CA LYS A 344 27.88 -37.63 7.73
C LYS A 344 26.57 -38.16 8.32
N GLN A 345 25.56 -37.30 8.34
CA GLN A 345 24.24 -37.66 8.84
C GLN A 345 23.45 -38.40 7.76
N LYS A 346 22.78 -39.49 8.13
CA LYS A 346 21.97 -40.31 7.22
C LYS A 346 20.48 -39.99 7.28
N ASP A 347 20.03 -39.32 8.34
CA ASP A 347 18.63 -38.99 8.57
C ASP A 347 18.42 -37.48 8.70
N LEU A 348 17.20 -37.04 8.39
CA LEU A 348 16.85 -35.63 8.42
C LEU A 348 16.89 -35.07 9.84
N LYS A 349 16.48 -35.86 10.84
CA LYS A 349 16.50 -35.45 12.24
C LYS A 349 17.90 -35.10 12.72
N GLY A 350 18.91 -35.92 12.39
CA GLY A 350 20.31 -35.62 12.70
C GLY A 350 20.77 -34.31 12.05
N ILE A 351 20.38 -34.06 10.80
CA ILE A 351 20.72 -32.83 10.06
C ILE A 351 20.08 -31.60 10.70
N VAL A 352 18.78 -31.63 10.97
CA VAL A 352 18.06 -30.49 11.59
C VAL A 352 18.60 -30.20 13.00
N THR A 353 19.00 -31.24 13.74
CA THR A 353 19.62 -31.08 15.06
C THR A 353 21.00 -30.43 14.97
N LEU A 354 21.81 -30.81 13.97
CA LEU A 354 23.14 -30.26 13.76
C LEU A 354 23.11 -28.81 13.25
N LEU A 355 22.29 -28.53 12.24
CA LEU A 355 22.16 -27.20 11.64
C LEU A 355 21.42 -26.23 12.57
N GLY A 356 20.53 -26.76 13.39
CA GLY A 356 19.51 -26.00 14.08
C GLY A 356 18.29 -25.73 13.17
N PRO A 357 17.10 -25.56 13.78
CA PRO A 357 15.84 -25.42 13.06
C PRO A 357 15.76 -24.19 12.15
N ARG A 358 16.26 -23.01 12.56
CA ARG A 358 16.22 -21.79 11.73
C ARG A 358 17.04 -21.94 10.45
N GLN A 359 18.26 -22.43 10.59
CA GLN A 359 19.15 -22.64 9.45
C GLN A 359 18.58 -23.70 8.49
N ALA A 360 18.00 -24.78 9.02
CA ALA A 360 17.32 -25.78 8.20
C ALA A 360 16.15 -25.18 7.41
N ILE A 361 15.32 -24.36 8.04
CA ILE A 361 14.24 -23.60 7.38
C ILE A 361 14.78 -22.71 6.25
N ALA A 362 15.82 -21.92 6.53
CA ALA A 362 16.42 -21.02 5.53
C ALA A 362 16.98 -21.75 4.31
N ILE A 363 17.67 -22.88 4.51
CA ILE A 363 18.19 -23.72 3.42
C ILE A 363 17.02 -24.33 2.63
N CYS A 364 16.01 -24.87 3.30
CA CYS A 364 14.83 -25.42 2.63
C CYS A 364 14.12 -24.38 1.75
N LEU A 365 13.91 -23.17 2.27
CA LEU A 365 13.31 -22.07 1.51
C LEU A 365 14.17 -21.69 0.30
N SER A 366 15.49 -21.60 0.47
CA SER A 366 16.43 -21.34 -0.63
C SER A 366 16.36 -22.41 -1.73
N LEU A 367 16.33 -23.69 -1.35
CA LEU A 367 16.24 -24.82 -2.27
C LEU A 367 14.91 -24.87 -3.02
N GLY A 368 13.81 -24.54 -2.32
CA GLY A 368 12.48 -24.44 -2.91
C GLY A 368 12.41 -23.33 -3.97
N LEU A 369 12.87 -22.13 -3.60
CA LEU A 369 12.89 -20.96 -4.48
C LEU A 369 13.84 -21.10 -5.67
N ARG A 370 14.92 -21.89 -5.54
CA ARG A 370 15.82 -22.21 -6.66
C ARG A 370 15.08 -22.76 -7.87
N THR A 371 14.04 -23.58 -7.67
CA THR A 371 13.25 -24.14 -8.77
C THR A 371 12.45 -23.04 -9.48
N VAL A 372 11.90 -22.10 -8.71
CA VAL A 372 11.16 -20.94 -9.23
C VAL A 372 12.09 -20.02 -10.01
N HIS A 373 13.20 -19.61 -9.39
CA HIS A 373 14.23 -18.80 -10.03
C HIS A 373 14.72 -19.45 -11.34
N SER A 374 15.05 -20.74 -11.32
CA SER A 374 15.52 -21.47 -12.50
C SER A 374 14.51 -21.43 -13.66
N LYS A 375 13.20 -21.60 -13.37
CA LYS A 375 12.15 -21.53 -14.39
C LYS A 375 12.00 -20.12 -14.96
N LEU A 376 11.87 -19.12 -14.10
CA LEU A 376 11.65 -17.72 -14.50
C LEU A 376 12.88 -17.12 -15.21
N MET A 377 14.09 -17.53 -14.85
CA MET A 377 15.32 -17.04 -15.47
C MET A 377 15.68 -17.76 -16.78
N LYS A 378 15.10 -18.93 -17.07
CA LYS A 378 15.47 -19.76 -18.23
C LYS A 378 15.43 -19.01 -19.58
N PRO A 379 14.45 -18.12 -19.85
CA PRO A 379 14.40 -17.38 -21.11
C PRO A 379 15.52 -16.35 -21.29
N TRP A 380 16.22 -15.98 -20.22
CA TRP A 380 17.07 -14.79 -20.17
C TRP A 380 18.53 -15.05 -20.51
N ALA A 381 19.15 -14.03 -21.12
CA ALA A 381 20.56 -14.02 -21.45
C ALA A 381 21.43 -14.28 -20.21
N GLU A 382 22.61 -14.87 -20.45
CA GLU A 382 23.57 -15.21 -19.41
C GLU A 382 23.94 -14.00 -18.54
N GLU A 383 24.08 -12.81 -19.14
CA GLU A 383 24.37 -11.55 -18.44
C GLU A 383 23.31 -11.22 -17.36
N PHE A 384 22.02 -11.30 -17.71
CA PHE A 384 20.92 -11.03 -16.78
C PHE A 384 20.89 -12.06 -15.64
N ARG A 385 21.02 -13.35 -15.99
CA ARG A 385 21.02 -14.44 -15.00
C ARG A 385 22.14 -14.28 -13.98
N HIS A 386 23.36 -13.96 -14.44
CA HIS A 386 24.49 -13.72 -13.56
C HIS A 386 24.28 -12.50 -12.66
N TRP A 387 23.78 -11.40 -13.22
CA TRP A 387 23.50 -10.20 -12.43
C TRP A 387 22.45 -10.47 -11.33
N TYR A 388 21.31 -11.07 -11.69
CA TYR A 388 20.24 -11.35 -10.74
C TYR A 388 20.71 -12.27 -9.62
N LEU A 389 21.38 -13.38 -9.96
CA LEU A 389 21.91 -14.32 -8.98
C LEU A 389 22.93 -13.65 -8.04
N LYS A 390 23.88 -12.86 -8.57
CA LYS A 390 24.84 -12.10 -7.76
C LYS A 390 24.10 -11.16 -6.80
N ARG A 391 23.13 -10.40 -7.29
CA ARG A 391 22.36 -9.42 -6.50
C ARG A 391 21.61 -10.11 -5.37
N THR A 392 20.74 -11.08 -5.66
CA THR A 392 19.94 -11.77 -4.65
C THR A 392 20.81 -12.44 -3.58
N SER A 393 21.93 -13.05 -3.96
CA SER A 393 22.82 -13.70 -3.00
C SER A 393 23.59 -12.71 -2.11
N LEU A 394 23.98 -11.53 -2.64
CA LEU A 394 24.58 -10.47 -1.84
C LEU A 394 23.55 -9.87 -0.87
N ILE A 395 22.32 -9.62 -1.33
CA ILE A 395 21.26 -9.07 -0.49
C ILE A 395 20.95 -10.01 0.67
N ALA A 396 20.70 -11.30 0.39
CA ALA A 396 20.40 -12.29 1.43
C ALA A 396 21.51 -12.40 2.50
N ALA A 397 22.77 -12.54 2.07
CA ALA A 397 23.89 -12.68 3.01
C ALA A 397 24.15 -11.39 3.80
N THR A 398 23.98 -10.22 3.17
CA THR A 398 24.19 -8.92 3.84
C THR A 398 23.09 -8.64 4.84
N ALA A 399 21.82 -8.88 4.48
CA ALA A 399 20.69 -8.71 5.39
C ALA A 399 20.86 -9.59 6.64
N GLU A 400 21.28 -10.85 6.47
CA GLU A 400 21.58 -11.75 7.59
C GLU A 400 22.74 -11.24 8.46
N SER A 401 23.84 -10.79 7.84
CA SER A 401 25.02 -10.32 8.56
C SER A 401 24.74 -9.04 9.35
N VAL A 402 23.95 -8.12 8.79
CA VAL A 402 23.48 -6.90 9.47
C VAL A 402 22.54 -7.25 10.62
N ALA A 403 21.62 -8.19 10.42
CA ALA A 403 20.63 -8.59 11.43
C ALA A 403 21.26 -9.14 12.73
N ARG A 404 22.49 -9.67 12.69
CA ARG A 404 23.20 -10.15 13.90
C ARG A 404 23.51 -9.08 14.93
N TYR A 405 23.45 -7.81 14.52
CA TYR A 405 23.66 -6.66 15.39
C TYR A 405 22.34 -6.13 15.99
N TYR A 406 21.21 -6.78 15.69
CA TYR A 406 19.88 -6.45 16.20
C TYR A 406 19.32 -7.57 17.08
N ASP A 407 19.21 -7.31 18.38
CA ASP A 407 18.69 -8.30 19.33
C ASP A 407 17.25 -8.75 19.00
N SER A 408 16.47 -7.89 18.34
CA SER A 408 15.07 -8.14 17.99
C SER A 408 14.84 -8.73 16.60
N VAL A 409 15.90 -8.93 15.80
CA VAL A 409 15.78 -9.38 14.39
C VAL A 409 16.43 -10.74 14.25
N PRO A 410 15.68 -11.80 13.92
CA PRO A 410 16.28 -13.10 13.64
C PRO A 410 17.10 -13.03 12.33
N PRO A 411 18.40 -13.37 12.34
CA PRO A 411 19.24 -13.29 11.14
C PRO A 411 18.72 -14.15 9.98
N GLU A 412 18.19 -15.33 10.27
CA GLU A 412 17.67 -16.25 9.26
C GLU A 412 16.40 -15.73 8.57
N THR A 413 15.59 -14.95 9.28
CA THR A 413 14.43 -14.25 8.70
C THR A 413 14.90 -13.12 7.78
N ALA A 414 15.93 -12.37 8.17
CA ALA A 414 16.53 -11.34 7.32
C ALA A 414 17.16 -11.95 6.05
N TYR A 415 17.83 -13.10 6.18
CA TYR A 415 18.33 -13.88 5.04
C TYR A 415 17.21 -14.27 4.08
N LEU A 416 16.11 -14.83 4.61
CA LEU A 416 14.94 -15.20 3.82
C LEU A 416 14.35 -14.02 3.07
N LEU A 417 14.15 -12.89 3.75
CA LEU A 417 13.63 -11.67 3.12
C LEU A 417 14.55 -11.18 2.00
N GLY A 418 15.87 -11.27 2.19
CA GLY A 418 16.83 -10.90 1.15
C GLY A 418 16.77 -11.81 -0.10
N ILE A 419 16.35 -13.07 0.04
CA ILE A 419 16.08 -13.93 -1.13
C ILE A 419 14.77 -13.52 -1.82
N LEU A 420 13.74 -13.19 -1.03
CA LEU A 420 12.38 -12.98 -1.53
C LEU A 420 12.13 -11.58 -2.10
N GLN A 421 12.84 -10.55 -1.61
CA GLN A 421 12.50 -9.15 -1.91
C GLN A 421 12.60 -8.78 -3.39
N ASP A 422 13.45 -9.48 -4.14
CA ASP A 422 13.72 -9.18 -5.55
C ASP A 422 13.00 -10.14 -6.52
N ILE A 423 12.15 -11.05 -6.03
CA ILE A 423 11.44 -12.02 -6.91
C ILE A 423 10.60 -11.31 -7.99
N GLY A 424 10.06 -10.12 -7.68
CA GLY A 424 9.30 -9.28 -8.57
C GLY A 424 10.10 -8.78 -9.78
N ILE A 425 11.43 -8.70 -9.69
CA ILE A 425 12.30 -8.37 -10.84
C ILE A 425 12.13 -9.42 -11.95
N LEU A 426 11.98 -10.70 -11.61
CA LEU A 426 11.81 -11.76 -12.61
C LEU A 426 10.43 -11.67 -13.31
N VAL A 427 9.39 -11.28 -12.57
CA VAL A 427 8.04 -11.07 -13.13
C VAL A 427 8.03 -9.84 -14.04
N LEU A 428 8.63 -8.74 -13.59
CA LEU A 428 8.79 -7.53 -14.40
C LEU A 428 9.62 -7.80 -15.65
N ALA A 429 10.73 -8.52 -15.51
CA ALA A 429 11.55 -8.91 -16.65
C ALA A 429 10.71 -9.71 -17.65
N GLU A 430 10.03 -10.78 -17.25
CA GLU A 430 9.23 -11.58 -18.19
C GLU A 430 8.15 -10.75 -18.90
N HIS A 431 7.44 -9.89 -18.17
CA HIS A 431 6.37 -9.09 -18.75
C HIS A 431 6.88 -8.03 -19.74
N TYR A 432 7.94 -7.31 -19.40
CA TYR A 432 8.46 -6.18 -20.19
C TYR A 432 9.58 -6.58 -21.17
N GLY A 433 10.06 -7.83 -21.11
CA GLY A 433 11.09 -8.34 -22.01
C GLY A 433 12.43 -7.58 -21.91
N GLU A 434 13.21 -7.58 -22.99
CA GLU A 434 14.52 -6.91 -23.03
C GLU A 434 14.46 -5.42 -22.66
N VAL A 435 13.30 -4.77 -22.82
CA VAL A 435 13.09 -3.38 -22.42
C VAL A 435 13.38 -3.18 -20.94
N TYR A 436 13.01 -4.14 -20.08
CA TYR A 436 13.29 -4.07 -18.66
C TYR A 436 14.80 -4.05 -18.39
N PHE A 437 15.54 -5.01 -18.96
CA PHE A 437 16.97 -5.11 -18.70
C PHE A 437 17.74 -3.89 -19.24
N GLU A 438 17.41 -3.42 -20.44
CA GLU A 438 18.08 -2.27 -21.05
C GLU A 438 17.72 -0.93 -20.38
N ARG A 439 16.43 -0.69 -20.13
CA ARG A 439 15.95 0.61 -19.64
C ARG A 439 15.92 0.76 -18.13
N VAL A 440 15.96 -0.34 -17.39
CA VAL A 440 16.02 -0.35 -15.93
C VAL A 440 17.43 -0.71 -15.48
N VAL A 441 17.82 -1.97 -15.64
CA VAL A 441 19.05 -2.51 -15.03
C VAL A 441 20.30 -1.85 -15.59
N LYS A 442 20.49 -1.87 -16.92
CA LYS A 442 21.65 -1.24 -17.56
C LYS A 442 21.65 0.28 -17.41
N ARG A 443 20.47 0.91 -17.36
CA ARG A 443 20.36 2.36 -17.15
C ARG A 443 20.88 2.77 -15.78
N VAL A 444 20.47 2.06 -14.71
CA VAL A 444 20.95 2.31 -13.34
C VAL A 444 22.47 2.12 -13.24
N ARG A 445 23.03 1.15 -13.96
CA ARG A 445 24.50 0.95 -14.07
C ARG A 445 25.24 2.05 -14.83
N ASN A 446 24.55 2.80 -15.69
CA ASN A 446 25.15 3.88 -16.46
C ASN A 446 24.96 5.25 -15.80
N ILE A 447 23.98 5.39 -14.90
CA ILE A 447 23.64 6.65 -14.24
C ILE A 447 23.80 6.47 -12.72
N PRO A 448 24.95 6.87 -12.15
CA PRO A 448 25.29 6.64 -10.74
C PRO A 448 24.26 7.14 -9.71
N THR A 449 23.54 8.22 -10.03
CA THR A 449 22.57 8.88 -9.15
C THR A 449 21.15 8.35 -9.29
N LEU A 450 20.89 7.50 -10.29
CA LEU A 450 19.56 6.95 -10.53
C LEU A 450 19.32 5.77 -9.59
N GLN A 451 18.27 5.87 -8.78
CA GLN A 451 17.82 4.78 -7.92
C GLN A 451 17.12 3.70 -8.74
N PHE A 452 17.26 2.44 -8.33
CA PHE A 452 16.70 1.30 -9.04
C PHE A 452 15.17 1.40 -9.18
N THR A 453 14.46 1.65 -8.07
CA THR A 453 13.00 1.83 -8.03
C THR A 453 12.51 3.02 -8.84
N THR A 454 13.27 4.12 -8.86
CA THR A 454 12.95 5.27 -9.72
C THR A 454 13.03 4.87 -11.20
N SER A 455 14.06 4.10 -11.57
CA SER A 455 14.21 3.61 -12.94
C SER A 455 13.12 2.63 -13.35
N GLU A 456 12.66 1.78 -12.43
CA GLU A 456 11.53 0.87 -12.64
C GLU A 456 10.24 1.65 -12.86
N ASN A 457 9.87 2.53 -11.92
CA ASN A 457 8.62 3.29 -11.99
C ASN A 457 8.48 4.11 -13.29
N MET A 458 9.59 4.61 -13.86
CA MET A 458 9.60 5.29 -15.16
C MET A 458 9.21 4.39 -16.35
N VAL A 459 9.35 3.07 -16.23
CA VAL A 459 9.09 2.08 -17.28
C VAL A 459 7.80 1.30 -16.99
N THR A 460 7.53 0.97 -15.73
CA THR A 460 6.56 -0.06 -15.34
C THR A 460 5.40 0.44 -14.49
N ASN A 461 5.39 1.73 -14.07
CA ASN A 461 4.39 2.33 -13.15
C ASN A 461 4.22 1.57 -11.82
N THR A 462 5.20 0.77 -11.43
CA THR A 462 5.32 0.04 -10.16
C THR A 462 6.79 -0.31 -9.97
N ASP A 463 7.21 -0.60 -8.75
CA ASP A 463 8.54 -1.15 -8.47
C ASP A 463 8.52 -2.67 -8.22
N HIS A 464 9.71 -3.29 -8.17
CA HIS A 464 9.86 -4.71 -7.87
C HIS A 464 9.38 -5.08 -6.47
N GLY A 465 9.45 -4.19 -5.48
CA GLY A 465 9.03 -4.49 -4.11
C GLY A 465 7.52 -4.73 -4.02
N MET A 466 6.73 -3.91 -4.72
CA MET A 466 5.28 -4.09 -4.87
C MET A 466 4.94 -5.40 -5.58
N VAL A 467 5.64 -5.70 -6.67
CA VAL A 467 5.43 -6.96 -7.43
C VAL A 467 5.84 -8.17 -6.59
N SER A 468 6.97 -8.10 -5.87
CA SER A 468 7.40 -9.14 -4.93
C SER A 468 6.36 -9.38 -3.86
N ALA A 469 5.81 -8.33 -3.23
CA ALA A 469 4.74 -8.46 -2.25
C ALA A 469 3.50 -9.15 -2.84
N ALA A 470 3.11 -8.79 -4.08
CA ALA A 470 1.99 -9.43 -4.78
C ALA A 470 2.25 -10.92 -5.06
N VAL A 471 3.46 -11.28 -5.50
CA VAL A 471 3.87 -12.68 -5.71
C VAL A 471 3.78 -13.46 -4.41
N LEU A 472 4.34 -12.94 -3.32
CA LEU A 472 4.31 -13.60 -2.02
C LEU A 472 2.88 -13.76 -1.48
N GLN A 473 2.02 -12.76 -1.70
CA GLN A 473 0.62 -12.85 -1.34
C GLN A 473 -0.13 -13.90 -2.16
N SER A 474 0.14 -14.00 -3.47
CA SER A 474 -0.44 -15.04 -4.34
C SER A 474 -0.01 -16.45 -3.93
N TRP A 475 1.17 -16.56 -3.31
CA TRP A 475 1.72 -17.79 -2.75
C TRP A 475 1.28 -18.05 -1.31
N SER A 476 0.44 -17.20 -0.72
CA SER A 476 0.00 -17.31 0.67
C SER A 476 1.15 -17.32 1.68
N PHE A 477 2.21 -16.56 1.43
CA PHE A 477 3.20 -16.29 2.47
C PHE A 477 2.56 -15.50 3.63
N PRO A 478 3.01 -15.73 4.88
CA PRO A 478 2.48 -15.03 6.04
C PRO A 478 2.70 -13.52 5.92
N PHE A 479 1.72 -12.74 6.38
CA PHE A 479 1.76 -11.27 6.32
C PHE A 479 3.04 -10.67 6.93
N SER A 480 3.57 -11.27 7.99
CA SER A 480 4.83 -10.88 8.63
C SER A 480 6.08 -11.01 7.75
N ILE A 481 6.00 -11.77 6.65
CA ILE A 481 7.03 -11.86 5.60
C ILE A 481 6.70 -10.93 4.43
N VAL A 482 5.43 -10.84 4.04
CA VAL A 482 4.99 -9.95 2.94
C VAL A 482 5.17 -8.47 3.30
N GLN A 483 4.87 -8.07 4.54
CA GLN A 483 4.91 -6.67 4.97
C GLN A 483 6.33 -6.03 4.90
N PRO A 484 7.41 -6.67 5.37
CA PRO A 484 8.77 -6.14 5.15
C PRO A 484 9.11 -5.96 3.65
N VAL A 485 8.75 -6.93 2.81
CA VAL A 485 8.95 -6.86 1.36
C VAL A 485 8.13 -5.74 0.72
N TYR A 486 6.93 -5.49 1.21
CA TYR A 486 6.14 -4.33 0.77
C TYR A 486 6.76 -2.99 1.19
N ALA A 487 7.32 -2.93 2.39
CA ALA A 487 7.71 -1.67 3.02
C ALA A 487 9.16 -1.22 2.73
N HIS A 488 10.04 -2.10 2.22
CA HIS A 488 11.48 -1.78 2.15
C HIS A 488 11.86 -0.57 1.29
N HIS A 489 11.01 -0.19 0.32
CA HIS A 489 11.20 1.02 -0.50
C HIS A 489 10.40 2.25 -0.04
N LYS A 490 9.53 2.09 0.96
CA LYS A 490 8.71 3.18 1.48
C LYS A 490 9.49 4.02 2.48
N ASP A 491 9.10 5.27 2.67
CA ASP A 491 9.71 6.13 3.69
C ASP A 491 9.28 5.69 5.10
N ASP A 492 10.18 5.82 6.09
CA ASP A 492 9.90 5.42 7.48
C ASP A 492 8.76 6.23 8.12
N SER A 493 8.49 7.43 7.61
CA SER A 493 7.34 8.26 8.02
C SER A 493 5.99 7.67 7.63
N ASP A 494 5.97 6.81 6.60
CA ASP A 494 4.71 6.39 5.96
C ASP A 494 4.11 5.15 6.63
N MET A 495 4.88 4.44 7.46
CA MET A 495 4.49 3.13 7.97
C MET A 495 4.75 3.00 9.48
N ASN A 496 3.68 2.92 10.27
CA ASN A 496 3.73 2.57 11.69
C ASN A 496 3.98 1.06 11.88
N LEU A 497 5.18 0.60 11.53
CA LEU A 497 5.57 -0.81 11.54
C LEU A 497 5.94 -1.31 12.96
N PRO A 498 5.76 -2.60 13.27
CA PRO A 498 6.32 -3.19 14.49
C PRO A 498 7.84 -3.04 14.56
N ILE A 499 8.41 -2.96 15.76
CA ILE A 499 9.86 -2.80 15.99
C ILE A 499 10.68 -3.88 15.25
N MET A 500 10.26 -5.14 15.31
CA MET A 500 10.92 -6.23 14.59
C MET A 500 10.91 -5.99 13.07
N THR A 501 9.74 -5.62 12.52
CA THR A 501 9.57 -5.33 11.08
C THR A 501 10.43 -4.13 10.64
N GLN A 502 10.53 -3.08 11.45
CA GLN A 502 11.43 -1.95 11.19
C GLN A 502 12.88 -2.42 11.10
N GLY A 503 13.31 -3.29 12.03
CA GLY A 503 14.66 -3.89 12.01
C GLY A 503 14.91 -4.73 10.75
N LEU A 504 13.93 -5.54 10.33
CA LEU A 504 14.02 -6.33 9.09
C LEU A 504 14.12 -5.43 7.86
N VAL A 505 13.24 -4.44 7.71
CA VAL A 505 13.25 -3.46 6.60
C VAL A 505 14.59 -2.72 6.53
N ARG A 506 15.17 -2.34 7.66
CA ARG A 506 16.49 -1.72 7.72
C ARG A 506 17.59 -2.65 7.20
N CYS A 507 17.59 -3.91 7.62
CA CYS A 507 18.54 -4.91 7.11
C CYS A 507 18.42 -5.05 5.58
N MET A 508 17.19 -5.07 5.05
CA MET A 508 16.91 -5.15 3.62
C MET A 508 17.46 -3.94 2.86
N ARG A 509 17.21 -2.72 3.35
CA ARG A 509 17.71 -1.48 2.70
C ARG A 509 19.23 -1.38 2.69
N VAL A 510 19.90 -1.75 3.78
CA VAL A 510 21.38 -1.80 3.83
C VAL A 510 21.90 -2.82 2.82
N ALA A 511 21.29 -4.01 2.79
CA ALA A 511 21.68 -5.09 1.90
C ALA A 511 21.51 -4.72 0.42
N GLU A 512 20.42 -4.05 0.08
CA GLU A 512 20.18 -3.55 -1.27
C GLU A 512 21.17 -2.45 -1.68
N ALA A 513 21.39 -1.46 -0.81
CA ALA A 513 22.37 -0.40 -1.08
C ALA A 513 23.78 -0.98 -1.28
N PHE A 514 24.14 -2.01 -0.52
CA PHE A 514 25.39 -2.73 -0.69
C PHE A 514 25.46 -3.49 -2.02
N ALA A 515 24.39 -4.16 -2.42
CA ALA A 515 24.33 -4.84 -3.72
C ALA A 515 24.43 -3.86 -4.89
N GLU A 516 23.79 -2.68 -4.80
CA GLU A 516 23.93 -1.61 -5.79
C GLU A 516 25.35 -1.04 -5.84
N MET A 517 26.00 -0.84 -4.69
CA MET A 517 27.40 -0.41 -4.62
C MET A 517 28.34 -1.45 -5.26
N CYS A 518 28.10 -2.74 -5.01
CA CYS A 518 28.87 -3.84 -5.60
C CYS A 518 28.65 -4.02 -7.11
N ASP A 519 27.52 -3.52 -7.64
CA ASP A 519 27.25 -3.48 -9.08
C ASP A 519 27.94 -2.28 -9.74
N GLN A 520 28.01 -1.14 -9.05
CA GLN A 520 28.74 0.06 -9.52
C GLN A 520 29.30 0.89 -8.35
N PRO A 521 30.62 0.80 -8.04
CA PRO A 521 31.21 1.43 -6.87
C PRO A 521 31.52 2.91 -7.12
N VAL A 522 30.50 3.75 -7.05
CA VAL A 522 30.58 5.22 -7.19
C VAL A 522 30.43 5.92 -5.83
N PRO A 523 31.04 7.10 -5.63
CA PRO A 523 31.02 7.80 -4.35
C PRO A 523 29.64 7.99 -3.73
N GLN A 524 28.60 8.22 -4.55
CA GLN A 524 27.23 8.40 -4.09
C GLN A 524 26.64 7.13 -3.46
N ARG A 525 26.92 5.95 -4.02
CA ARG A 525 26.43 4.67 -3.48
C ARG A 525 27.18 4.26 -2.21
N ILE A 526 28.48 4.54 -2.16
CA ILE A 526 29.29 4.37 -0.94
C ILE A 526 28.74 5.26 0.18
N LEU A 527 28.44 6.53 -0.13
CA LEU A 527 27.84 7.45 0.83
C LEU A 527 26.47 6.96 1.31
N LYS A 528 25.63 6.41 0.41
CA LYS A 528 24.32 5.86 0.78
C LYS A 528 24.44 4.68 1.74
N VAL A 529 25.37 3.76 1.48
CA VAL A 529 25.67 2.65 2.41
C VAL A 529 26.11 3.20 3.77
N ASN A 530 27.05 4.14 3.79
CA ASN A 530 27.52 4.76 5.02
C ASN A 530 26.41 5.51 5.76
N GLN A 531 25.51 6.21 5.06
CA GLN A 531 24.36 6.89 5.67
C GLN A 531 23.42 5.91 6.34
N LEU A 532 23.02 4.85 5.62
CA LEU A 532 22.17 3.80 6.18
C LEU A 532 22.84 3.13 7.38
N LEU A 533 24.16 2.94 7.35
CA LEU A 533 24.92 2.43 8.50
C LEU A 533 25.10 3.45 9.64
N SER A 534 25.18 4.74 9.35
CA SER A 534 25.40 5.83 10.33
C SER A 534 24.28 5.95 11.34
N GLU A 535 23.06 5.61 10.95
CA GLU A 535 21.93 5.44 11.86
C GLU A 535 22.19 4.38 12.95
N TYR A 536 23.22 3.53 12.78
CA TYR A 536 23.58 2.44 13.68
C TYR A 536 24.92 2.66 14.41
N TYR A 537 25.81 3.52 13.90
CA TYR A 537 27.15 3.77 14.46
C TYR A 537 27.15 4.45 15.83
N ASP A 538 26.10 5.21 16.15
CA ASP A 538 25.98 5.96 17.42
C ASP A 538 25.96 5.07 18.69
N LYS A 539 26.06 3.73 18.54
CA LYS A 539 26.15 2.76 19.65
C LYS A 539 27.46 1.97 19.73
N GLY A 540 28.43 2.16 18.83
CA GLY A 540 29.76 1.54 18.91
C GLY A 540 29.80 0.01 18.87
N ARG A 541 28.85 -0.66 18.19
CA ARG A 541 28.70 -2.14 18.18
C ARG A 541 29.16 -2.86 16.91
N MET A 542 29.51 -2.15 15.83
CA MET A 542 29.67 -2.75 14.49
C MET A 542 30.80 -2.07 13.71
N ASP A 543 31.75 -2.85 13.21
CA ASP A 543 32.65 -2.43 12.14
C ASP A 543 31.94 -2.70 10.80
N SER A 544 31.72 -1.65 9.99
CA SER A 544 31.04 -1.80 8.69
C SER A 544 31.73 -2.78 7.77
N GLN A 545 33.07 -2.81 7.79
CA GLN A 545 33.81 -3.63 6.83
C GLN A 545 33.63 -5.10 7.15
N ASP A 546 33.75 -5.49 8.42
CA ASP A 546 33.58 -6.86 8.89
C ASP A 546 32.24 -7.46 8.47
N VAL A 547 31.17 -6.67 8.49
CA VAL A 547 29.81 -7.12 8.15
C VAL A 547 29.72 -7.51 6.69
N PHE A 548 30.27 -6.67 5.80
CA PHE A 548 30.26 -6.92 4.37
C PHE A 548 31.24 -8.01 3.96
N LEU A 549 32.43 -8.07 4.58
CA LEU A 549 33.38 -9.16 4.37
C LEU A 549 32.77 -10.51 4.77
N THR A 550 32.09 -10.56 5.92
CA THR A 550 31.34 -11.74 6.37
C THR A 550 30.23 -12.11 5.39
N ALA A 551 29.52 -11.12 4.83
CA ALA A 551 28.49 -11.36 3.82
C ALA A 551 29.09 -11.96 2.53
N ILE A 552 30.19 -11.43 2.02
CA ILE A 552 30.89 -11.94 0.83
C ILE A 552 31.33 -13.39 1.03
N GLU A 553 31.95 -13.70 2.18
CA GLU A 553 32.40 -15.06 2.50
C GLU A 553 31.21 -16.05 2.51
N LYS A 554 30.11 -15.67 3.15
CA LYS A 554 28.88 -16.47 3.17
C LYS A 554 28.26 -16.65 1.80
N THR A 555 28.21 -15.59 0.99
CA THR A 555 27.67 -15.66 -0.36
C THR A 555 28.44 -16.69 -1.17
N ASN A 556 29.78 -16.72 -1.09
CA ASN A 556 30.59 -17.70 -1.79
C ASN A 556 30.38 -19.13 -1.27
N LYS A 557 30.25 -19.32 0.05
CA LYS A 557 29.89 -20.63 0.63
C LYS A 557 28.52 -21.12 0.14
N MET A 558 27.53 -20.24 0.11
CA MET A 558 26.18 -20.58 -0.36
C MET A 558 26.16 -20.86 -1.87
N THR A 559 27.02 -20.18 -2.61
CA THR A 559 27.15 -20.35 -4.05
C THR A 559 27.70 -21.72 -4.43
N GLU A 560 28.67 -22.22 -3.66
CA GLU A 560 29.15 -23.60 -3.76
C GLU A 560 28.02 -24.61 -3.49
N VAL A 561 27.26 -24.37 -2.41
CA VAL A 561 26.13 -25.21 -1.97
C VAL A 561 24.98 -25.24 -2.98
N LEU A 562 24.61 -24.10 -3.54
CA LEU A 562 23.46 -23.95 -4.45
C LEU A 562 23.84 -24.16 -5.92
N HIS A 563 25.13 -24.35 -6.21
CA HIS A 563 25.70 -24.46 -7.56
C HIS A 563 25.42 -23.23 -8.43
N THR A 564 25.58 -22.03 -7.85
CA THR A 564 25.53 -20.76 -8.58
C THR A 564 26.96 -20.31 -8.97
N PRO A 565 27.13 -19.32 -9.86
CA PRO A 565 28.45 -18.81 -10.23
C PRO A 565 29.14 -18.07 -9.05
N PRO A 566 30.41 -18.38 -8.71
CA PRO A 566 31.14 -17.74 -7.61
C PRO A 566 31.30 -16.24 -7.82
N LEU A 567 31.28 -15.48 -6.73
CA LEU A 567 31.58 -14.06 -6.76
C LEU A 567 33.08 -13.84 -6.64
N SER A 568 33.60 -12.83 -7.34
CA SER A 568 35.01 -12.43 -7.21
C SER A 568 35.25 -11.77 -5.84
N SER A 569 35.71 -12.56 -4.86
CA SER A 569 36.03 -12.05 -3.51
C SER A 569 37.00 -10.88 -3.58
N ASP A 570 38.09 -11.02 -4.32
CA ASP A 570 39.11 -9.97 -4.45
C ASP A 570 38.56 -8.64 -4.97
N GLU A 571 37.59 -8.68 -5.90
CA GLU A 571 36.95 -7.47 -6.42
C GLU A 571 35.99 -6.86 -5.39
N LEU A 572 35.18 -7.69 -4.74
CA LEU A 572 34.20 -7.23 -3.74
C LEU A 572 34.89 -6.71 -2.47
N GLU A 573 35.96 -7.35 -2.02
CA GLU A 573 36.78 -6.92 -0.88
C GLU A 573 37.46 -5.56 -1.17
N LYS A 574 37.95 -5.36 -2.41
CA LYS A 574 38.45 -4.04 -2.84
C LYS A 574 37.35 -2.99 -2.82
N ILE A 575 36.12 -3.33 -3.21
CA ILE A 575 34.99 -2.40 -3.13
C ILE A 575 34.66 -2.07 -1.66
N VAL A 576 34.64 -3.07 -0.78
CA VAL A 576 34.42 -2.88 0.67
C VAL A 576 35.48 -1.99 1.30
N SER A 577 36.75 -2.10 0.89
CA SER A 577 37.84 -1.26 1.40
C SER A 577 37.64 0.25 1.15
N GLN A 578 36.73 0.61 0.23
CA GLN A 578 36.37 2.02 -0.04
C GLN A 578 35.40 2.60 0.99
N LEU A 579 34.75 1.75 1.79
CA LEU A 579 33.99 2.18 2.95
C LEU A 579 34.97 2.71 3.98
N ARG A 580 35.07 4.05 4.07
CA ARG A 580 35.84 4.69 5.14
C ARG A 580 35.15 4.41 6.47
N GLU A 581 35.93 4.03 7.48
CA GLU A 581 35.53 4.24 8.87
C GLU A 581 35.17 5.72 9.03
N SER A 582 33.89 6.02 9.18
CA SER A 582 33.47 7.31 9.73
C SER A 582 33.91 7.32 11.18
N ASP A 583 35.15 7.74 11.43
CA ASP A 583 35.65 8.08 12.77
C ASP A 583 34.99 9.41 13.18
N PRO A 584 34.03 9.41 14.13
CA PRO A 584 33.36 10.64 14.54
C PRO A 584 34.26 11.55 15.39
N LYS A 585 35.53 11.18 15.64
CA LYS A 585 36.44 11.93 16.52
C LYS A 585 37.28 13.01 15.85
N HIS A 586 37.18 13.21 14.53
CA HIS A 586 37.96 14.24 13.82
C HIS A 586 37.10 15.10 12.87
N SER A 587 36.02 15.70 13.37
CA SER A 587 35.35 16.85 12.73
C SER A 587 34.78 17.81 13.75
#